data_AF-A0A350QH37-F1
#
_entry.id   AF-A0A350QH37-F1
#
_cell.length_a   1.000
_cell.length_b   1.000
_cell.length_c   1.000
_cell.angle_alpha   90.00
_cell.angle_beta   90.00
_cell.angle_gamma   90.00
#
_symmetry.space_group_name_H-M   'P 1'
#
loop_
_entity.id
_entity.type
_entity.pdbx_description
1 polymer ?
#
loop_
_entity_poly.entity_id
_entity_poly.type
_entity_poly.pdbx_seq_one_letter_code
_entity_poly.pdbx_strand_id
1 'polypeptide(L)'
;MTRQTQSDNCKAVAQHFLLPEAEISLWPAWLAEPDAETLLTTLAAELSWRQEQIRIYGKTVNIPRQQVWMGEPHCSYQYSGVRFAPSSWHPAVQQLVAVVSNTINRPLNCVLLNLYASGQDHMGWHADNEPELGVAPVIASLSLGATRRFDLQHRTQGHQLQLQLENGSLLVMAGKCQQHWQHRLPKQSRVAAPRLNLTFRYIAPPI
;
A
#
# COMPACT_ATOMS: atom_id res chain seq x y z
N MET A 1 3.94 1.53 -36.23
CA MET A 1 3.23 0.40 -35.62
C MET A 1 4.07 -0.10 -34.45
N THR A 2 3.92 0.51 -33.29
CA THR A 2 4.69 0.17 -32.09
C THR A 2 3.83 -0.79 -31.27
N ARG A 3 4.20 -2.07 -31.22
CA ARG A 3 3.56 -3.05 -30.34
C ARG A 3 3.75 -2.60 -28.90
N GLN A 4 2.66 -2.31 -28.20
CA GLN A 4 2.63 -2.35 -26.74
C GLN A 4 2.92 -3.79 -26.34
N THR A 5 4.11 -4.06 -25.80
CA THR A 5 4.36 -5.27 -25.03
C THR A 5 3.52 -5.17 -23.77
N GLN A 6 2.38 -5.85 -23.78
CA GLN A 6 1.63 -6.17 -22.58
C GLN A 6 2.58 -7.03 -21.73
N SER A 7 3.22 -6.42 -20.73
CA SER A 7 4.01 -7.19 -19.76
C SER A 7 2.99 -8.03 -19.00
N ASP A 8 2.99 -9.33 -19.23
CA ASP A 8 2.20 -10.30 -18.46
C ASP A 8 2.77 -10.36 -17.04
N ASN A 9 2.46 -9.34 -16.23
CA ASN A 9 2.82 -9.18 -14.82
C ASN A 9 2.11 -10.20 -13.90
N CYS A 10 1.67 -11.35 -14.44
CA CYS A 10 0.87 -12.36 -13.72
C CYS A 10 1.51 -13.75 -13.81
N LYS A 11 2.84 -13.86 -13.67
CA LYS A 11 3.54 -15.15 -13.72
C LYS A 11 3.65 -15.86 -12.35
N ALA A 12 3.42 -15.16 -11.23
CA ALA A 12 3.53 -15.74 -9.90
C ALA A 12 2.20 -16.34 -9.41
N VAL A 13 2.27 -17.52 -8.78
CA VAL A 13 1.13 -18.13 -8.07
C VAL A 13 0.93 -17.42 -6.74
N ALA A 14 -0.32 -17.12 -6.41
CA ALA A 14 -0.68 -16.51 -5.13
C ALA A 14 -0.47 -17.50 -3.98
N GLN A 15 0.15 -17.03 -2.90
CA GLN A 15 0.13 -17.69 -1.60
C GLN A 15 -1.08 -17.20 -0.82
N HIS A 16 -1.90 -18.11 -0.31
CA HIS A 16 -3.08 -17.77 0.49
C HIS A 16 -2.84 -18.16 1.95
N PHE A 17 -3.21 -17.28 2.88
CA PHE A 17 -3.09 -17.53 4.31
C PHE A 17 -4.48 -17.63 4.93
N LEU A 18 -4.75 -18.77 5.58
CA LEU A 18 -5.99 -19.00 6.30
C LEU A 18 -5.88 -18.39 7.69
N LEU A 19 -6.54 -17.25 7.89
CA LEU A 19 -6.57 -16.53 9.15
C LEU A 19 -8.02 -16.31 9.60
N PRO A 20 -8.28 -16.29 10.93
CA PRO A 20 -9.57 -15.86 11.45
C PRO A 20 -10.01 -14.51 10.86
N GLU A 21 -11.22 -14.47 10.28
CA GLU A 21 -11.89 -13.27 9.75
C GLU A 21 -11.12 -12.47 8.67
N ALA A 22 -9.96 -12.94 8.21
CA ALA A 22 -9.10 -12.24 7.28
C ALA A 22 -8.74 -13.12 6.09
N GLU A 23 -8.82 -12.54 4.91
CA GLU A 23 -8.38 -13.15 3.65
C GLU A 23 -7.09 -12.45 3.22
N ILE A 24 -5.96 -13.17 3.31
CA ILE A 24 -4.65 -12.64 2.94
C ILE A 24 -4.11 -13.42 1.76
N SER A 25 -3.74 -12.72 0.68
CA SER A 25 -3.09 -13.30 -0.49
C SER A 25 -1.81 -12.55 -0.83
N LEU A 26 -0.73 -13.25 -1.14
CA LEU A 26 0.57 -12.67 -1.49
C LEU A 26 1.07 -13.25 -2.81
N TRP A 27 1.42 -12.39 -3.75
CA TRP A 27 2.17 -12.72 -4.95
C TRP A 27 3.60 -12.18 -4.78
N PRO A 28 4.61 -13.01 -4.43
CA PRO A 28 5.95 -12.52 -4.10
C PRO A 28 6.65 -11.80 -5.25
N ALA A 29 6.46 -12.28 -6.49
CA ALA A 29 7.06 -11.71 -7.70
C ALA A 29 5.95 -11.34 -8.70
N TRP A 30 4.99 -10.53 -8.25
CA TRP A 30 3.90 -10.06 -9.10
C TRP A 30 4.43 -9.16 -10.22
N LEU A 31 5.20 -8.14 -9.87
CA LEU A 31 5.90 -7.30 -10.84
C LEU A 31 7.32 -7.84 -11.07
N ALA A 32 7.73 -7.95 -12.34
CA ALA A 32 9.07 -8.38 -12.68
C ALA A 32 10.13 -7.39 -12.16
N GLU A 33 11.29 -7.88 -11.77
CA GLU A 33 12.35 -7.08 -11.14
C GLU A 33 12.76 -5.84 -11.96
N PRO A 34 13.00 -5.91 -13.29
CA PRO A 34 13.36 -4.72 -14.07
C PRO A 34 12.24 -3.66 -14.12
N ASP A 35 10.98 -4.10 -14.18
CA ASP A 35 9.82 -3.22 -14.19
C ASP A 35 9.64 -2.55 -12.82
N ALA A 36 9.85 -3.31 -11.73
CA ALA A 36 9.78 -2.80 -10.37
C ALA A 36 10.88 -1.78 -10.05
N GLU A 37 12.11 -2.01 -10.49
CA GLU A 37 13.23 -1.06 -10.35
C GLU A 37 13.01 0.22 -11.13
N THR A 38 12.56 0.10 -12.38
CA THR A 38 12.22 1.25 -13.23
C THR A 38 11.12 2.08 -12.57
N LEU A 39 10.05 1.42 -12.13
CA LEU A 39 8.92 2.08 -11.50
C LEU A 39 9.30 2.78 -10.19
N LEU A 40 10.13 2.14 -9.34
CA LEU A 40 10.65 2.76 -8.13
C LEU A 40 11.43 4.03 -8.46
N THR A 41 12.35 3.95 -9.41
CA THR A 41 13.23 5.07 -9.80
C THR A 41 12.41 6.23 -10.35
N THR A 42 11.51 5.96 -11.30
CA THR A 42 10.63 6.96 -11.91
C THR A 42 9.74 7.64 -10.87
N LEU A 43 8.98 6.87 -10.08
CA LEU A 43 8.04 7.47 -9.12
C LEU A 43 8.75 8.19 -7.97
N ALA A 44 9.89 7.70 -7.51
CA ALA A 44 10.67 8.38 -6.49
C ALA A 44 11.14 9.76 -6.98
N ALA A 45 11.52 9.89 -8.25
CA ALA A 45 12.02 11.13 -8.83
C ALA A 45 10.91 12.12 -9.25
N GLU A 46 9.80 11.61 -9.80
CA GLU A 46 8.80 12.46 -10.47
C GLU A 46 7.65 12.90 -9.56
N LEU A 47 7.41 12.21 -8.44
CA LEU A 47 6.30 12.53 -7.56
C LEU A 47 6.63 13.66 -6.57
N SER A 48 5.63 14.50 -6.31
CA SER A 48 5.70 15.56 -5.29
C SER A 48 5.49 15.00 -3.87
N TRP A 49 6.51 14.33 -3.34
CA TRP A 49 6.53 13.73 -2.01
C TRP A 49 6.26 14.75 -0.90
N ARG A 50 5.37 14.41 0.03
CA ARG A 50 5.08 15.22 1.22
C ARG A 50 5.40 14.44 2.49
N GLN A 51 6.00 15.10 3.46
CA GLN A 51 6.18 14.54 4.80
C GLN A 51 5.23 15.27 5.75
N GLU A 52 4.19 14.57 6.20
CA GLU A 52 3.21 15.17 7.11
C GLU A 52 3.75 15.29 8.54
N GLN A 53 3.07 16.12 9.31
CA GLN A 53 3.34 16.31 10.73
C GLN A 53 2.16 15.84 11.56
N ILE A 54 2.44 15.06 12.60
CA ILE A 54 1.43 14.63 13.57
C ILE A 54 1.75 15.19 14.95
N ARG A 55 0.73 15.47 15.74
CA ARG A 55 0.89 15.85 17.15
C ARG A 55 0.86 14.61 18.02
N ILE A 56 1.98 14.30 18.66
CA ILE A 56 2.11 13.23 19.65
C ILE A 56 2.48 13.87 20.99
N TYR A 57 1.68 13.64 22.03
CA TYR A 57 1.89 14.20 23.39
C TYR A 57 2.17 15.72 23.39
N GLY A 58 1.43 16.48 22.58
CA GLY A 58 1.59 17.94 22.46
C GLY A 58 2.78 18.41 21.63
N LYS A 59 3.65 17.52 21.14
CA LYS A 59 4.77 17.84 20.25
C LYS A 59 4.44 17.50 18.81
N THR A 60 4.77 18.40 17.90
CA THR A 60 4.67 18.15 16.46
C THR A 60 5.89 17.35 16.00
N VAL A 61 5.66 16.17 15.43
CA VAL A 61 6.71 15.27 14.94
C VAL A 61 6.41 14.92 13.48
N ASN A 62 7.45 14.92 12.64
CA ASN A 62 7.33 14.45 11.26
C ASN A 62 7.01 12.95 11.26
N ILE A 63 6.04 12.52 10.45
CA ILE A 63 5.86 11.09 10.22
C ILE A 63 7.13 10.53 9.57
N PRO A 64 7.60 9.35 9.97
CA PRO A 64 8.86 8.79 9.47
C PRO A 64 8.62 8.08 8.13
N ARG A 65 8.11 8.82 7.14
CA ARG A 65 7.92 8.45 5.73
C ARG A 65 7.45 9.66 4.93
N GLN A 66 7.62 9.61 3.62
CA GLN A 66 6.96 10.55 2.70
C GLN A 66 5.76 9.87 2.04
N GLN A 67 4.75 10.64 1.66
CA GLN A 67 3.54 10.10 1.06
C GLN A 67 2.97 10.98 -0.05
N VAL A 68 2.25 10.33 -0.96
CA VAL A 68 1.43 10.96 -2.01
C VAL A 68 0.11 10.21 -2.10
N TRP A 69 -0.99 10.96 -2.11
CA TRP A 69 -2.34 10.43 -2.30
C TRP A 69 -2.80 10.75 -3.72
N MET A 70 -3.20 9.73 -4.47
CA MET A 70 -3.76 9.87 -5.82
C MET A 70 -5.09 9.11 -5.92
N GLY A 71 -6.01 9.60 -6.73
CA GLY A 71 -7.35 9.04 -6.79
C GLY A 71 -8.25 9.80 -7.75
N GLU A 72 -9.41 9.22 -8.00
CA GLU A 72 -10.52 9.95 -8.61
C GLU A 72 -10.88 11.19 -7.79
N PRO A 73 -11.44 12.26 -8.39
CA PRO A 73 -11.68 13.53 -7.69
C PRO A 73 -12.51 13.41 -6.40
N HIS A 74 -13.42 12.43 -6.33
CA HIS A 74 -14.26 12.18 -5.15
C HIS A 74 -13.55 11.39 -4.04
N CYS A 75 -12.38 10.80 -4.31
CA CYS A 75 -11.58 10.03 -3.35
C CYS A 75 -10.83 10.95 -2.37
N SER A 76 -11.54 11.89 -1.76
CA SER A 76 -11.03 12.65 -0.63
C SER A 76 -11.20 11.84 0.66
N TYR A 77 -10.24 11.90 1.58
CA TYR A 77 -10.41 11.33 2.92
C TYR A 77 -10.12 12.37 3.99
N GLN A 78 -10.66 12.16 5.20
CA GLN A 78 -10.38 12.98 6.36
C GLN A 78 -9.49 12.24 7.34
N TYR A 79 -8.35 12.84 7.71
CA TYR A 79 -7.50 12.32 8.76
C TYR A 79 -7.14 13.42 9.75
N SER A 80 -7.42 13.19 11.04
CA SER A 80 -7.18 14.15 12.13
C SER A 80 -7.78 15.55 11.88
N GLY A 81 -8.95 15.62 11.21
CA GLY A 81 -9.64 16.89 10.89
C GLY A 81 -9.10 17.62 9.65
N VAL A 82 -8.10 17.08 8.97
CA VAL A 82 -7.57 17.61 7.71
C VAL A 82 -8.16 16.83 6.54
N ARG A 83 -8.73 17.53 5.56
CA ARG A 83 -9.21 16.93 4.31
C ARG A 83 -8.05 16.79 3.33
N PHE A 84 -7.77 15.56 2.91
CA PHE A 84 -6.78 15.26 1.89
C PHE A 84 -7.48 15.05 0.55
N ALA A 85 -7.30 16.01 -0.36
CA ALA A 85 -7.73 15.86 -1.74
C ALA A 85 -6.68 15.02 -2.52
N PRO A 86 -7.11 14.12 -3.41
CA PRO A 86 -6.18 13.37 -4.26
C PRO A 86 -5.44 14.30 -5.21
N SER A 87 -4.15 14.03 -5.39
CA SER A 87 -3.36 14.61 -6.47
C SER A 87 -3.75 13.98 -7.79
N SER A 88 -3.53 14.69 -8.89
CA SER A 88 -3.69 14.14 -10.24
C SER A 88 -2.89 12.87 -10.43
N TRP A 89 -3.45 11.94 -11.19
CA TRP A 89 -2.80 10.68 -11.51
C TRP A 89 -1.47 10.88 -12.23
N HIS A 90 -0.43 10.20 -11.75
CA HIS A 90 0.74 9.92 -12.57
C HIS A 90 0.40 8.77 -13.56
N PRO A 91 0.77 8.85 -14.86
CA PRO A 91 0.36 7.84 -15.85
C PRO A 91 0.71 6.40 -15.47
N ALA A 92 1.93 6.16 -14.97
CA ALA A 92 2.34 4.83 -14.52
C ALA A 92 1.51 4.31 -13.33
N VAL A 93 1.09 5.20 -12.43
CA VAL A 93 0.27 4.84 -11.26
C VAL A 93 -1.15 4.51 -11.71
N GLN A 94 -1.72 5.30 -12.63
CA GLN A 94 -3.05 5.04 -13.18
C GLN A 94 -3.11 3.67 -13.90
N GLN A 95 -2.07 3.34 -14.66
CA GLN A 95 -1.96 2.03 -15.30
C GLN A 95 -1.92 0.91 -14.26
N LEU A 96 -1.15 1.07 -13.18
CA LEU A 96 -1.10 0.07 -12.10
C LEU A 96 -2.44 -0.13 -11.41
N VAL A 97 -3.23 0.93 -11.20
CA VAL A 97 -4.59 0.81 -10.63
C VAL A 97 -5.42 -0.15 -11.48
N ALA A 98 -5.40 -0.01 -12.80
CA ALA A 98 -6.13 -0.90 -13.71
C ALA A 98 -5.60 -2.35 -13.66
N VAL A 99 -4.28 -2.53 -13.72
CA VAL A 99 -3.66 -3.86 -13.73
C VAL A 99 -3.87 -4.61 -12.41
N VAL A 100 -3.74 -3.91 -11.27
CA VAL A 100 -3.99 -4.48 -9.94
C VAL A 100 -5.48 -4.78 -9.76
N SER A 101 -6.38 -3.89 -10.19
CA SER A 101 -7.84 -4.12 -10.14
C SER A 101 -8.23 -5.39 -10.89
N ASN A 102 -7.66 -5.59 -12.09
CA ASN A 102 -7.88 -6.79 -12.89
C ASN A 102 -7.32 -8.04 -12.22
N THR A 103 -6.12 -7.96 -11.63
CA THR A 103 -5.48 -9.09 -10.93
C THR A 103 -6.35 -9.61 -9.79
N ILE A 104 -6.93 -8.71 -9.00
CA ILE A 104 -7.71 -9.08 -7.81
C ILE A 104 -9.21 -9.21 -8.10
N ASN A 105 -9.63 -8.93 -9.34
CA ASN A 105 -11.02 -8.87 -9.78
C ASN A 105 -11.91 -7.98 -8.88
N ARG A 106 -11.41 -6.80 -8.52
CA ARG A 106 -12.12 -5.78 -7.72
C ARG A 106 -11.79 -4.38 -8.24
N PRO A 107 -12.73 -3.43 -8.20
CA PRO A 107 -12.45 -2.06 -8.58
C PRO A 107 -11.53 -1.40 -7.54
N LEU A 108 -10.56 -0.62 -8.01
CA LEU A 108 -9.74 0.28 -7.21
C LEU A 108 -9.76 1.65 -7.90
N ASN A 109 -9.74 2.73 -7.12
CA ASN A 109 -9.89 4.09 -7.65
C ASN A 109 -9.05 5.13 -6.91
N CYS A 110 -8.23 4.70 -5.96
CA CYS A 110 -7.30 5.55 -5.25
C CYS A 110 -6.11 4.73 -4.73
N VAL A 111 -5.02 5.43 -4.41
CA VAL A 111 -3.78 4.83 -3.93
C VAL A 111 -3.03 5.80 -3.02
N LEU A 112 -2.55 5.26 -1.90
CA LEU A 112 -1.61 5.94 -1.03
C LEU A 112 -0.21 5.38 -1.29
N LEU A 113 0.65 6.21 -1.86
CA LEU A 113 2.06 5.90 -2.00
C LEU A 113 2.80 6.31 -0.73
N ASN A 114 3.61 5.41 -0.20
CA ASN A 114 4.47 5.65 0.96
C ASN A 114 5.93 5.33 0.59
N LEU A 115 6.79 6.34 0.65
CA LEU A 115 8.23 6.20 0.47
C LEU A 115 8.92 6.17 1.84
N TYR A 116 9.58 5.05 2.10
CA TYR A 116 10.42 4.83 3.28
C TYR A 116 11.86 4.96 2.81
N ALA A 117 12.59 5.97 3.27
CA ALA A 117 13.96 6.23 2.85
C ALA A 117 14.92 5.14 3.35
N SER A 118 14.61 4.52 4.49
CA SER A 118 15.39 3.43 5.06
C SER A 118 14.54 2.57 6.02
N GLY A 119 15.17 1.61 6.67
CA GLY A 119 14.57 0.84 7.76
C GLY A 119 14.36 1.62 9.07
N GLN A 120 14.81 2.88 9.16
CA GLN A 120 14.44 3.77 10.27
C GLN A 120 12.97 4.23 10.14
N ASP A 121 12.52 4.37 8.90
CA ASP A 121 11.16 4.72 8.54
C ASP A 121 10.24 3.51 8.76
N HIS A 122 9.10 3.77 9.40
CA HIS A 122 8.22 2.72 9.90
C HIS A 122 6.78 3.19 9.98
N MET A 123 5.87 2.22 10.11
CA MET A 123 4.47 2.46 10.38
C MET A 123 4.10 1.60 11.58
N GLY A 124 3.54 2.22 12.62
CA GLY A 124 3.11 1.53 13.84
C GLY A 124 1.93 0.60 13.59
N TRP A 125 1.47 -0.07 14.65
CA TRP A 125 0.26 -0.89 14.57
C TRP A 125 -0.96 -0.04 14.21
N HIS A 126 -1.62 -0.38 13.11
CA HIS A 126 -2.82 0.30 12.61
C HIS A 126 -3.69 -0.68 11.81
N ALA A 127 -4.85 -0.22 11.36
CA ALA A 127 -5.68 -0.89 10.37
C ALA A 127 -6.22 0.17 9.41
N ASP A 128 -6.51 -0.22 8.17
CA ASP A 128 -7.12 0.66 7.16
C ASP A 128 -8.64 0.65 7.36
N ASN A 129 -9.10 1.35 8.41
CA ASN A 129 -10.50 1.36 8.85
C ASN A 129 -11.16 2.75 8.76
N GLU A 130 -10.65 3.59 7.86
CA GLU A 130 -11.28 4.86 7.52
C GLU A 130 -12.72 4.64 7.04
N PRO A 131 -13.72 5.40 7.56
CA PRO A 131 -15.12 5.22 7.19
C PRO A 131 -15.39 5.27 5.67
N GLU A 132 -14.62 6.07 4.95
CA GLU A 132 -14.69 6.24 3.49
C GLU A 132 -14.41 4.93 2.71
N LEU A 133 -13.74 3.96 3.33
CA LEU A 133 -13.42 2.66 2.75
C LEU A 133 -14.56 1.63 2.93
N GLY A 134 -15.56 1.94 3.74
CA GLY A 134 -16.67 1.04 4.05
C GLY A 134 -16.32 -0.07 5.05
N VAL A 135 -17.20 -1.07 5.16
CA VAL A 135 -17.18 -2.04 6.28
C VAL A 135 -16.10 -3.11 6.13
N ALA A 136 -15.81 -3.58 4.92
CA ALA A 136 -14.88 -4.68 4.66
C ALA A 136 -14.05 -4.36 3.41
N PRO A 137 -13.18 -3.34 3.48
CA PRO A 137 -12.43 -2.91 2.30
C PRO A 137 -11.43 -3.96 1.85
N VAL A 138 -11.28 -4.08 0.53
CA VAL A 138 -10.16 -4.79 -0.08
C VAL A 138 -9.02 -3.81 -0.24
N ILE A 139 -7.87 -4.14 0.35
CA ILE A 139 -6.65 -3.35 0.28
C ILE A 139 -5.61 -4.15 -0.52
N ALA A 140 -5.10 -3.58 -1.60
CA ALA A 140 -4.01 -4.16 -2.37
C ALA A 140 -2.74 -3.33 -2.17
N SER A 141 -1.60 -3.96 -1.90
CA SER A 141 -0.36 -3.32 -1.50
C SER A 141 0.80 -3.84 -2.34
N LEU A 142 1.27 -3.03 -3.29
CA LEU A 142 2.46 -3.32 -4.10
C LEU A 142 3.71 -2.76 -3.40
N SER A 143 4.74 -3.59 -3.25
CA SER A 143 6.02 -3.21 -2.65
C SER A 143 7.11 -3.16 -3.71
N LEU A 144 7.93 -2.10 -3.69
CA LEU A 144 9.06 -1.88 -4.59
C LEU A 144 10.31 -1.52 -3.79
N GLY A 145 11.47 -1.99 -4.24
CA GLY A 145 12.75 -1.73 -3.59
C GLY A 145 13.03 -2.65 -2.41
N ALA A 146 13.55 -2.09 -1.33
CA ALA A 146 14.06 -2.86 -0.20
C ALA A 146 12.99 -3.77 0.44
N THR A 147 13.35 -5.04 0.65
CA THR A 147 12.50 -6.00 1.35
C THR A 147 12.28 -5.56 2.80
N ARG A 148 11.03 -5.62 3.25
CA ARG A 148 10.66 -5.26 4.63
C ARG A 148 9.72 -6.30 5.22
N ARG A 149 9.89 -6.54 6.53
CA ARG A 149 8.98 -7.37 7.31
C ARG A 149 7.66 -6.63 7.46
N PHE A 150 6.55 -7.33 7.29
CA PHE A 150 5.21 -6.84 7.53
C PHE A 150 4.55 -7.75 8.57
N ASP A 151 4.20 -7.18 9.72
CA ASP A 151 3.62 -7.92 10.82
C ASP A 151 2.10 -7.70 10.81
N LEU A 152 1.32 -8.77 10.96
CA LEU A 152 -0.10 -8.72 11.28
C LEU A 152 -0.33 -9.37 12.65
N GLN A 153 -1.22 -8.78 13.45
CA GLN A 153 -1.67 -9.36 14.71
C GLN A 153 -3.19 -9.25 14.84
N HIS A 154 -3.83 -10.32 15.31
CA HIS A 154 -5.24 -10.30 15.65
C HIS A 154 -5.43 -9.52 16.96
N ARG A 155 -6.44 -8.65 17.03
CA ARG A 155 -6.69 -7.75 18.17
C ARG A 155 -6.96 -8.47 19.50
N THR A 156 -7.70 -9.57 19.48
CA THR A 156 -8.13 -10.29 20.70
C THR A 156 -7.66 -11.74 20.82
N GLN A 157 -7.49 -12.47 19.72
CA GLN A 157 -7.22 -13.93 19.73
C GLN A 157 -5.72 -14.30 19.79
N GLY A 158 -4.80 -13.33 19.79
CA GLY A 158 -3.37 -13.59 19.90
C GLY A 158 -2.70 -14.18 18.64
N HIS A 159 -3.43 -14.41 17.56
CA HIS A 159 -2.85 -14.84 16.28
C HIS A 159 -1.93 -13.78 15.68
N GLN A 160 -0.84 -14.21 15.04
CA GLN A 160 0.12 -13.34 14.37
C GLN A 160 0.56 -13.96 13.04
N LEU A 161 0.87 -13.11 12.07
CA LEU A 161 1.49 -13.50 10.80
C LEU A 161 2.62 -12.51 10.49
N GLN A 162 3.77 -13.02 10.06
CA GLN A 162 4.89 -12.20 9.60
C GLN A 162 5.18 -12.55 8.15
N LEU A 163 5.22 -11.53 7.30
CA LEU A 163 5.51 -11.66 5.88
C LEU A 163 6.77 -10.87 5.53
N GLN A 164 7.57 -11.38 4.59
CA GLN A 164 8.58 -10.57 3.91
C GLN A 164 7.94 -10.01 2.63
N LEU A 165 7.87 -8.69 2.53
CA LEU A 165 7.39 -8.01 1.33
C LEU A 165 8.60 -7.60 0.50
N GLU A 166 8.89 -8.42 -0.50
CA GLU A 166 10.03 -8.29 -1.42
C GLU A 166 9.73 -7.31 -2.56
N ASN A 167 10.75 -6.99 -3.36
CA ASN A 167 10.61 -6.15 -4.55
C ASN A 167 9.62 -6.78 -5.54
N GLY A 168 8.64 -6.01 -5.99
CA GLY A 168 7.60 -6.45 -6.92
C GLY A 168 6.50 -7.31 -6.28
N SER A 169 6.47 -7.46 -4.96
CA SER A 169 5.43 -8.25 -4.29
C SER A 169 4.10 -7.51 -4.20
N LEU A 170 3.00 -8.22 -4.47
CA LEU A 170 1.63 -7.73 -4.28
C LEU A 170 0.97 -8.47 -3.12
N LEU A 171 0.61 -7.75 -2.06
CA LEU A 171 -0.15 -8.25 -0.92
C LEU A 171 -1.61 -7.77 -1.02
N VAL A 172 -2.58 -8.66 -0.84
CA VAL A 172 -4.00 -8.32 -0.76
C VAL A 172 -4.52 -8.70 0.61
N MET A 173 -5.20 -7.75 1.26
CA MET A 173 -5.90 -7.90 2.52
C MET A 173 -7.40 -7.66 2.31
N ALA A 174 -8.22 -8.67 2.58
CA ALA A 174 -9.66 -8.64 2.36
C ALA A 174 -10.43 -9.30 3.52
N GLY A 175 -11.72 -9.54 3.33
CA GLY A 175 -12.63 -10.00 4.39
C GLY A 175 -12.80 -8.93 5.47
N LYS A 176 -12.88 -9.34 6.74
CA LYS A 176 -12.96 -8.42 7.89
C LYS A 176 -11.58 -8.13 8.49
N CYS A 177 -10.51 -8.26 7.69
CA CYS A 177 -9.13 -8.05 8.13
C CYS A 177 -8.97 -6.71 8.86
N GLN A 178 -9.43 -5.59 8.27
CA GLN A 178 -9.24 -4.26 8.86
C GLN A 178 -10.04 -4.04 10.16
N GLN A 179 -11.04 -4.89 10.44
CA GLN A 179 -11.81 -4.86 11.68
C GLN A 179 -11.11 -5.64 12.81
N HIS A 180 -10.60 -6.84 12.50
CA HIS A 180 -10.11 -7.80 13.51
C HIS A 180 -8.59 -7.83 13.66
N TRP A 181 -7.86 -7.36 12.65
CA TRP A 181 -6.41 -7.37 12.60
C TRP A 181 -5.84 -5.95 12.61
N GLN A 182 -4.63 -5.85 13.12
CA GLN A 182 -3.76 -4.71 12.92
C GLN A 182 -2.52 -5.15 12.19
N HIS A 183 -1.91 -4.25 11.46
CA HIS A 183 -0.66 -4.49 10.77
C HIS A 183 0.33 -3.35 11.00
N ARG A 184 1.61 -3.64 10.78
CA ARG A 184 2.69 -2.66 10.90
C ARG A 184 3.84 -2.96 9.96
N LEU A 185 4.60 -1.92 9.67
CA LEU A 185 5.92 -2.01 9.06
C LEU A 185 6.96 -1.63 10.14
N PRO A 186 7.51 -2.59 10.90
CA PRO A 186 8.40 -2.31 12.02
C PRO A 186 9.74 -1.71 11.56
N LYS A 187 10.39 -0.98 12.48
CA LYS A 187 11.74 -0.47 12.28
C LYS A 187 12.73 -1.63 12.09
N GLN A 188 13.55 -1.56 11.04
CA GLN A 188 14.59 -2.54 10.71
C GLN A 188 15.89 -1.79 10.39
N SER A 189 16.61 -1.34 11.42
CA SER A 189 17.73 -0.39 11.30
C SER A 189 18.87 -0.78 10.35
N ARG A 190 18.99 -2.06 10.00
CA ARG A 190 19.97 -2.59 9.04
C ARG A 190 19.60 -2.37 7.57
N VAL A 191 18.35 -2.02 7.27
CA VAL A 191 17.91 -1.73 5.89
C VAL A 191 18.29 -0.29 5.57
N ALA A 192 19.24 -0.10 4.66
CA ALA A 192 19.69 1.22 4.22
C ALA A 192 19.02 1.69 2.92
N ALA A 193 18.54 0.76 2.10
CA ALA A 193 17.92 1.06 0.81
C ALA A 193 16.45 1.53 0.98
N PRO A 194 15.94 2.37 0.05
CA PRO A 194 14.57 2.84 0.09
C PRO A 194 13.57 1.74 -0.26
N ARG A 195 12.34 1.90 0.24
CA ARG A 195 11.17 1.10 -0.15
C ARG A 195 10.03 2.03 -0.53
N LEU A 196 9.42 1.79 -1.68
CA LEU A 196 8.18 2.42 -2.08
C LEU A 196 7.04 1.40 -1.94
N ASN A 197 5.92 1.85 -1.38
CA ASN A 197 4.72 1.04 -1.22
C ASN A 197 3.52 1.77 -1.80
N LEU A 198 2.77 1.10 -2.68
CA LEU A 198 1.54 1.61 -3.25
C LEU A 198 0.37 0.83 -2.65
N THR A 199 -0.42 1.49 -1.80
CA THR A 199 -1.61 0.89 -1.17
C THR A 199 -2.85 1.35 -1.90
N PHE A 200 -3.37 0.50 -2.78
CA PHE A 200 -4.57 0.74 -3.58
C PHE A 200 -5.83 0.41 -2.79
N ARG A 201 -6.85 1.26 -2.98
CA ARG A 201 -8.12 1.18 -2.27
C ARG A 201 -9.28 1.53 -3.21
N TYR A 202 -10.50 1.31 -2.70
CA TYR A 202 -11.73 1.76 -3.33
C TYR A 202 -12.50 2.66 -2.37
N ILE A 203 -12.88 3.85 -2.83
CA ILE A 203 -13.81 4.77 -2.15
C ILE A 203 -15.05 4.92 -3.00
N ALA A 204 -16.21 4.59 -2.44
CA ALA A 204 -17.48 4.72 -3.14
C ALA A 204 -17.75 6.19 -3.52
N PRO A 205 -18.26 6.48 -4.73
CA PRO A 205 -18.75 7.81 -5.06
C PRO A 205 -19.80 8.30 -4.07
N PRO A 206 -19.87 9.61 -3.78
CA PRO A 206 -20.98 10.17 -3.02
C PRO A 206 -22.30 9.86 -3.73
N ILE A 207 -23.33 9.56 -2.93
CA ILE A 207 -24.71 9.35 -3.40
C ILE A 207 -25.34 10.71 -3.72
#